data_AF-A0A2H6K7R1-F1
#
_entry.id   AF-A0A2H6K7R1-F1
#
_cell.length_a   1.000
_cell.length_b   1.000
_cell.length_c   1.000
_cell.angle_alpha   90.00
_cell.angle_beta   90.00
_cell.angle_gamma   90.00
#
_symmetry.space_group_name_H-M   'P 1'
#
loop_
_entity.id
_entity.type
_entity.pdbx_description
1 polymer ?
#
loop_
_entity_poly.entity_id
_entity_poly.type
_entity_poly.pdbx_seq_one_letter_code
_entity_poly.pdbx_strand_id
1 'polypeptide(L)'
;MKSRCDAIIRDIITGNSGPDFLKNSTPVAHLRGIIETPQGDSKKRSASDIVSEAIYGFNYPNNFSHVGMHAVVPPIKCFNLFKSPFFYPLSKVLSDLEHLSQVKTYTADEAKQLYEKDIIMEDILDIDATFRVQYGL
;
A
#
# COMPACT_ATOMS: atom_id res chain seq x y z
N MET A 1 6.95 -0.47 12.80
CA MET A 1 7.11 0.47 11.66
C MET A 1 5.79 0.74 10.95
N LYS A 2 4.99 -0.29 10.60
CA LYS A 2 3.68 -0.13 9.94
C LYS A 2 2.76 0.89 10.61
N SER A 3 2.60 0.84 11.93
CA SER A 3 1.77 1.79 12.70
C SER A 3 2.14 3.27 12.51
N ARG A 4 3.44 3.57 12.33
CA ARG A 4 3.90 4.93 12.02
C ARG A 4 3.53 5.35 10.60
N CYS A 5 3.62 4.41 9.65
CA CYS A 5 3.21 4.64 8.26
C CYS A 5 1.70 4.87 8.19
N ASP A 6 0.92 4.02 8.86
CA ASP A 6 -0.54 4.14 8.96
C ASP A 6 -0.94 5.51 9.52
N ALA A 7 -0.27 5.99 10.58
CA ALA A 7 -0.53 7.31 11.14
C ALA A 7 -0.29 8.44 10.12
N ILE A 8 0.82 8.38 9.37
CA ILE A 8 1.14 9.38 8.34
C ILE A 8 0.09 9.38 7.23
N ILE A 9 -0.30 8.21 6.71
CA ILE A 9 -1.29 8.10 5.64
C ILE A 9 -2.66 8.59 6.12
N ARG A 10 -3.06 8.23 7.34
CA ARG A 10 -4.28 8.75 7.97
C ARG A 10 -4.28 10.27 8.04
N ASP A 11 -3.16 10.88 8.45
CA ASP A 11 -3.05 12.33 8.57
C ASP A 11 -3.08 13.01 7.19
N ILE A 12 -2.54 12.37 6.14
CA ILE A 12 -2.67 12.85 4.76
C ILE A 12 -4.13 12.78 4.28
N ILE A 13 -4.79 11.63 4.47
CA ILE A 13 -6.20 11.44 4.07
C ILE A 13 -7.11 12.43 4.78
N THR A 14 -6.89 12.67 6.08
CA THR A 14 -7.68 13.63 6.87
C THR A 14 -7.29 15.10 6.64
N GLY A 15 -6.22 15.36 5.89
CA GLY A 15 -5.78 16.72 5.54
C GLY A 15 -4.94 17.42 6.62
N ASN A 16 -4.60 16.71 7.69
CA ASN A 16 -3.76 17.21 8.79
C ASN A 16 -2.28 17.30 8.41
N SER A 17 -1.83 16.51 7.43
CA SER A 17 -0.43 16.43 6.99
C SER A 17 -0.30 16.39 5.47
N GLY A 18 0.93 16.58 4.99
CA GLY A 18 1.29 16.47 3.58
C GLY A 18 1.36 17.82 2.84
N PRO A 19 2.01 17.85 1.68
CA PRO A 19 2.11 19.03 0.84
C PRO A 19 0.74 19.42 0.26
N ASP A 20 0.55 20.71 -0.01
CA ASP A 20 -0.75 21.25 -0.42
C ASP A 20 -1.29 20.63 -1.71
N PHE A 21 -0.40 20.21 -2.62
CA PHE A 21 -0.80 19.51 -3.85
C PHE A 21 -1.45 18.14 -3.59
N LEU A 22 -1.12 17.46 -2.48
CA LEU A 22 -1.78 16.20 -2.09
C LEU A 22 -3.12 16.45 -1.39
N LYS A 23 -3.19 17.47 -0.51
CA LYS A 23 -4.39 17.77 0.28
C LYS A 23 -5.63 18.02 -0.58
N ASN A 24 -5.42 18.62 -1.74
CA ASN A 24 -6.46 18.98 -2.72
C ASN A 24 -6.49 18.04 -3.92
N SER A 25 -5.74 16.93 -3.89
CA SER A 25 -5.71 15.98 -4.99
C SER A 25 -7.03 15.22 -5.10
N THR A 26 -7.47 14.96 -6.33
CA THR A 26 -8.68 14.18 -6.62
C THR A 26 -8.69 12.81 -5.90
N PRO A 27 -7.58 12.05 -5.83
CA PRO A 27 -7.56 10.79 -5.10
C PRO A 27 -7.85 10.95 -3.60
N VAL A 28 -7.27 11.96 -2.93
CA VAL A 28 -7.51 12.20 -1.50
C VAL A 28 -8.95 12.66 -1.25
N ALA A 29 -9.49 13.53 -2.11
CA ALA A 29 -10.89 13.94 -2.03
C ALA A 29 -11.84 12.74 -2.21
N HIS A 30 -11.54 11.81 -3.11
CA HIS A 30 -12.31 10.58 -3.30
C HIS A 30 -12.30 9.70 -2.04
N LEU A 31 -11.13 9.52 -1.42
CA LEU A 31 -11.03 8.76 -0.16
C LEU A 31 -11.82 9.42 0.98
N ARG A 32 -11.80 10.76 1.08
CA ARG A 32 -12.66 11.49 2.04
C ARG A 32 -14.15 11.29 1.75
N GLY A 33 -14.55 11.33 0.48
CA GLY A 33 -15.91 11.04 0.06
C GLY A 33 -16.39 9.65 0.50
N ILE A 34 -15.54 8.62 0.41
CA ILE A 34 -15.86 7.26 0.90
C ILE A 34 -16.15 7.25 2.41
N ILE A 35 -15.42 8.04 3.19
CA ILE A 35 -15.59 8.17 4.65
C ILE A 35 -16.88 8.93 4.98
N GLU A 36 -17.19 9.98 4.23
CA GLU A 36 -18.32 10.89 4.47
C GLU A 36 -19.66 10.34 3.95
N THR A 37 -19.64 9.38 3.01
CA THR A 37 -20.86 8.80 2.43
C THR A 37 -21.63 7.97 3.48
N PRO A 38 -22.88 8.32 3.81
CA PRO A 38 -23.70 7.53 4.73
C PRO A 38 -24.12 6.20 4.10
N GLN A 39 -23.83 5.08 4.75
CA GLN A 39 -24.56 3.82 4.52
C GLN A 39 -25.61 3.66 5.63
N GLY A 40 -26.83 3.27 5.26
CA GLY A 40 -27.94 3.07 6.21
C GLY A 40 -27.53 2.17 7.38
N ASP A 41 -27.94 2.55 8.59
CA ASP A 41 -27.80 1.89 9.91
C ASP A 41 -26.48 1.16 10.25
N SER A 42 -25.43 1.34 9.46
CA SER A 42 -24.18 0.61 9.58
C SER A 42 -23.01 1.55 9.93
N LYS A 43 -22.11 1.00 10.73
CA LYS A 43 -20.94 1.61 11.38
C LYS A 43 -20.29 2.72 10.53
N LYS A 44 -20.10 3.90 11.13
CA LYS A 44 -19.41 5.05 10.51
C LYS A 44 -18.02 4.61 10.02
N ARG A 45 -17.77 4.74 8.71
CA ARG A 45 -16.46 4.49 8.10
C ARG A 45 -15.45 5.48 8.66
N SER A 46 -14.22 5.02 8.88
CA SER A 46 -13.13 5.85 9.37
C SER A 46 -11.94 5.83 8.42
N ALA A 47 -11.10 6.87 8.49
CA ALA A 47 -9.83 6.86 7.78
C ALA A 47 -8.95 5.65 8.18
N SER A 48 -9.08 5.16 9.42
CA SER A 48 -8.37 3.97 9.88
C SER A 48 -8.79 2.69 9.14
N ASP A 49 -10.06 2.57 8.77
CA ASP A 49 -10.57 1.41 8.01
C ASP A 49 -10.10 1.43 6.55
N ILE A 50 -9.78 2.61 6.01
CA ILE A 50 -9.17 2.72 4.69
C ILE A 50 -7.66 2.42 4.78
N VAL A 51 -7.01 2.91 5.84
CA VAL A 51 -5.57 2.76 6.05
C VAL A 51 -5.18 1.33 6.44
N SER A 52 -6.09 0.53 7.01
CA SER A 52 -5.82 -0.89 7.29
C SER A 52 -5.42 -1.65 6.03
N GLU A 53 -6.01 -1.29 4.89
CA GLU A 53 -5.79 -1.88 3.56
C GLU A 53 -4.60 -1.25 2.80
N ALA A 54 -3.84 -0.37 3.44
CA ALA A 54 -2.67 0.25 2.82
C ALA A 54 -1.53 -0.77 2.61
N ILE A 55 -1.01 -0.80 1.39
CA ILE A 55 0.11 -1.63 0.97
C ILE A 55 1.40 -0.81 1.06
N TYR A 56 2.38 -1.34 1.76
CA TYR A 56 3.70 -0.72 1.92
C TYR A 56 4.79 -1.60 1.34
N GLY A 57 5.74 -0.99 0.64
CA GLY A 57 6.88 -1.72 0.11
C GLY A 57 7.86 -0.83 -0.62
N PHE A 58 8.80 -1.46 -1.31
CA PHE A 58 9.92 -0.82 -1.99
C PHE A 58 10.07 -1.45 -3.37
N ASN A 59 10.67 -0.71 -4.31
CA ASN A 59 11.10 -1.28 -5.58
C ASN A 59 12.63 -1.36 -5.67
N TYR A 60 13.13 -2.47 -6.20
CA TYR A 60 14.53 -2.64 -6.53
C TYR A 60 14.69 -3.33 -7.90
N PRO A 61 15.49 -2.78 -8.83
CA PRO A 61 16.26 -1.53 -8.70
C PRO A 61 15.35 -0.28 -8.63
N ASN A 62 15.79 0.75 -7.90
CA ASN A 62 15.12 2.05 -7.88
C ASN A 62 15.80 3.00 -8.89
N ASN A 63 15.01 3.76 -9.64
CA ASN A 63 15.51 4.75 -10.61
C ASN A 63 16.29 5.90 -9.95
N PHE A 64 16.06 6.11 -8.66
CA PHE A 64 16.77 7.09 -7.86
C PHE A 64 17.73 6.38 -6.92
N SER A 65 18.94 6.91 -6.76
CA SER A 65 19.93 6.41 -5.78
C SER A 65 19.57 6.73 -4.32
N HIS A 66 18.28 6.84 -4.01
CA HIS A 66 17.73 7.09 -2.68
C HIS A 66 16.75 5.97 -2.31
N VAL A 67 16.67 5.64 -1.02
CA VAL A 67 15.65 4.71 -0.51
C VAL A 67 14.29 5.40 -0.54
N GLY A 68 13.35 4.84 -1.28
CA GLY A 68 11.98 5.31 -1.37
C GLY A 68 11.01 4.19 -1.02
N MET A 69 10.11 4.46 -0.06
CA MET A 69 9.03 3.54 0.29
C MET A 69 7.74 3.98 -0.40
N HIS A 70 7.06 3.02 -1.02
CA HIS A 70 5.71 3.19 -1.54
C HIS A 70 4.70 2.95 -0.42
N ALA A 71 3.72 3.84 -0.33
CA ALA A 71 2.52 3.65 0.45
C ALA A 71 1.34 3.79 -0.52
N VAL A 72 0.66 2.69 -0.80
CA VAL A 72 -0.43 2.65 -1.78
C VAL A 72 -1.72 2.26 -1.07
N VAL A 73 -2.76 3.05 -1.31
CA VAL A 73 -4.09 2.82 -0.75
C VAL A 73 -5.04 2.48 -1.90
N PRO A 74 -5.84 1.40 -1.80
CA PRO A 74 -6.90 1.11 -2.75
C PRO A 74 -7.92 2.27 -2.89
N PRO A 75 -8.64 2.40 -4.03
CA PRO A 75 -8.62 1.51 -5.19
C PRO A 75 -7.42 1.74 -6.11
N ILE A 76 -6.78 0.65 -6.53
CA ILE A 76 -5.57 0.63 -7.34
C ILE A 76 -5.93 0.69 -8.83
N LYS A 77 -5.34 1.64 -9.56
CA LYS A 77 -5.55 1.80 -11.01
C LYS A 77 -4.53 1.04 -11.86
N CYS A 78 -3.32 0.85 -11.33
CA CYS A 78 -2.23 0.22 -12.05
C CYS A 78 -1.40 -0.63 -11.10
N PHE A 79 -1.29 -1.92 -11.43
CA PHE A 79 -0.58 -2.89 -10.59
C PHE A 79 0.88 -3.09 -11.00
N ASN A 80 1.37 -2.38 -12.02
CA ASN A 80 2.74 -2.55 -12.52
C ASN A 80 3.82 -2.32 -11.44
N LEU A 81 3.53 -1.47 -10.45
CA LEU A 81 4.42 -1.20 -9.32
C LEU A 81 4.74 -2.45 -8.50
N PHE A 82 3.80 -3.40 -8.43
CA PHE A 82 3.85 -4.55 -7.54
C PHE A 82 4.42 -5.81 -8.20
N LYS A 83 4.81 -5.72 -9.48
CA LYS A 83 5.28 -6.88 -10.24
C LYS A 83 6.54 -7.47 -9.60
N SER A 84 6.48 -8.76 -9.28
CA SER A 84 7.66 -9.50 -8.87
C SER A 84 8.68 -9.62 -10.02
N PRO A 85 9.97 -9.79 -9.70
CA PRO A 85 10.60 -9.79 -8.38
C PRO A 85 11.07 -8.38 -7.97
N PHE A 86 10.45 -7.33 -8.52
CA PHE A 86 10.93 -5.96 -8.35
C PHE A 86 10.27 -5.25 -7.17
N PHE A 87 9.15 -5.76 -6.64
CA PHE A 87 8.48 -5.22 -5.47
C PHE A 87 8.85 -6.03 -4.22
N TYR A 88 9.21 -5.31 -3.16
CA TYR A 88 9.63 -5.86 -1.87
C TYR A 88 8.65 -5.36 -0.80
N PRO A 89 7.72 -6.21 -0.33
CA PRO A 89 6.79 -5.84 0.72
C PRO A 89 7.53 -5.38 1.99
N LEU A 90 6.97 -4.39 2.70
CA LEU A 90 7.56 -3.88 3.94
C LEU A 90 7.79 -5.00 4.96
N SER A 91 6.90 -5.98 5.04
CA SER A 91 7.04 -7.16 5.91
C SER A 91 8.30 -7.97 5.61
N LYS A 92 8.59 -8.21 4.33
CA LYS A 92 9.81 -8.89 3.86
C LYS A 92 11.05 -8.10 4.25
N VAL A 93 11.07 -6.80 3.94
CA VAL A 93 12.21 -5.92 4.26
C VAL A 93 12.49 -5.86 5.76
N LEU A 94 11.45 -5.77 6.59
CA LEU A 94 11.61 -5.77 8.05
C LEU A 94 12.11 -7.12 8.58
N SER A 95 11.58 -8.23 8.06
CA SER A 95 12.02 -9.58 8.42
C SER A 95 13.51 -9.80 8.09
N ASP A 96 13.93 -9.39 6.90
CA ASP A 96 15.33 -9.41 6.48
C ASP A 96 16.22 -8.59 7.43
N LEU A 97 15.83 -7.36 7.75
CA LEU A 97 16.60 -6.50 8.65
C LEU A 97 16.68 -7.09 10.07
N GLU A 98 15.59 -7.69 10.55
CA GLU A 98 15.53 -8.32 11.87
C GLU A 98 16.42 -9.57 11.96
N HIS A 99 16.37 -10.44 10.94
CA HIS A 99 17.03 -11.74 11.00
C HIS A 99 18.42 -11.78 10.35
N LEU A 100 18.67 -10.93 9.36
CA LEU A 100 19.89 -10.93 8.55
C LEU A 100 20.71 -9.65 8.72
N SER A 101 20.19 -8.63 9.42
CA SER A 101 20.80 -7.29 9.54
C SER A 101 21.03 -6.57 8.20
N GLN A 102 20.47 -7.08 7.11
CA GLN A 102 20.57 -6.52 5.77
C GLN A 102 19.37 -6.95 4.93
N VAL A 103 18.97 -6.11 3.97
CA VAL A 103 17.95 -6.46 2.98
C VAL A 103 18.58 -7.31 1.89
N LYS A 104 18.08 -8.52 1.70
CA LYS A 104 18.54 -9.46 0.68
C LYS A 104 17.65 -9.32 -0.56
N THR A 105 18.27 -9.22 -1.73
CA THR A 105 17.54 -9.34 -3.00
C THR A 105 17.02 -10.75 -3.19
N TYR A 106 15.95 -10.93 -3.97
CA TYR A 106 15.54 -12.27 -4.39
C TYR A 106 16.69 -12.94 -5.16
N THR A 107 17.01 -14.17 -4.77
CA THR A 107 17.88 -15.07 -5.53
C THR A 107 17.24 -15.44 -6.87
N ALA A 108 18.01 -16.00 -7.80
CA ALA A 108 17.47 -16.43 -9.09
C ALA A 108 16.33 -17.46 -8.94
N ASP A 109 16.46 -18.38 -7.99
CA ASP A 109 15.44 -19.41 -7.72
C ASP A 109 14.17 -18.81 -7.09
N GLU A 110 14.31 -17.91 -6.10
CA GLU A 110 13.18 -17.19 -5.50
C GLU A 110 12.47 -16.31 -6.54
N ALA A 111 13.22 -15.62 -7.40
CA ALA A 111 12.66 -14.82 -8.48
C ALA A 111 11.90 -15.69 -9.49
N LYS A 112 12.44 -16.86 -9.86
CA LYS A 112 11.77 -17.82 -10.72
C LYS A 112 10.45 -18.31 -10.10
N GLN A 113 10.45 -18.65 -8.81
CA GLN A 113 9.24 -19.04 -8.09
C GLN A 113 8.19 -17.91 -8.11
N LEU A 114 8.61 -16.67 -7.88
CA LEU A 114 7.70 -15.51 -7.93
C LEU A 114 7.18 -15.22 -9.34
N TYR A 115 7.95 -15.53 -10.40
CA TYR A 115 7.46 -15.42 -11.77
C TYR A 115 6.43 -16.51 -12.11
N GLU A 116 6.60 -17.72 -11.59
CA GLU A 116 5.66 -18.83 -11.78
C GLU A 116 4.39 -18.65 -10.95
N LYS A 117 4.54 -18.14 -9.72
CA LYS A 117 3.44 -17.84 -8.80
C LYS A 117 3.75 -16.59 -7.97
N ASP A 118 3.22 -15.46 -8.41
CA ASP A 118 3.41 -14.17 -7.76
C ASP A 118 2.43 -14.02 -6.57
N ILE A 119 2.72 -14.69 -5.46
CA ILE A 119 1.90 -14.64 -4.24
C ILE A 119 1.69 -13.21 -3.73
N ILE A 120 2.66 -12.31 -3.98
CA ILE A 120 2.60 -10.91 -3.56
C ILE A 120 1.53 -10.19 -4.37
N MET A 121 1.51 -10.40 -5.69
CA MET A 121 0.47 -9.86 -6.56
C MET A 121 -0.91 -10.43 -6.23
N GLU A 122 -1.00 -11.74 -5.95
CA GLU A 122 -2.26 -12.40 -5.55
C GLU A 122 -2.87 -11.70 -4.32
N ASP A 123 -2.07 -11.49 -3.25
CA ASP A 123 -2.52 -10.80 -2.04
C ASP A 123 -2.98 -9.36 -2.32
N ILE A 124 -2.25 -8.64 -3.18
CA ILE A 124 -2.55 -7.24 -3.51
C ILE A 124 -3.86 -7.12 -4.31
N LEU A 125 -4.10 -8.05 -5.23
CA LEU A 125 -5.35 -8.11 -5.98
C LEU A 125 -6.54 -8.42 -5.06
N ASP A 126 -6.35 -9.31 -4.08
CA ASP A 126 -7.39 -9.65 -3.10
C ASP A 126 -7.73 -8.45 -2.19
N ILE A 127 -6.71 -7.72 -1.71
CA ILE A 127 -6.89 -6.48 -0.94
C ILE A 127 -7.69 -5.45 -1.76
N ASP A 128 -7.32 -5.20 -3.02
CA ASP A 128 -8.02 -4.22 -3.87
C ASP A 128 -9.46 -4.65 -4.17
N ALA A 129 -9.68 -5.94 -4.46
CA ALA A 129 -11.00 -6.49 -4.72
C ALA A 129 -11.92 -6.38 -3.49
N THR A 130 -11.41 -6.77 -2.32
CA THR A 130 -12.13 -6.67 -1.05
C THR A 130 -12.50 -5.23 -0.73
N PHE A 131 -11.56 -4.30 -0.93
CA PHE A 131 -11.81 -2.87 -0.74
C PHE A 131 -12.94 -2.37 -1.65
N ARG A 132 -12.91 -2.71 -2.94
CA ARG A 132 -13.96 -2.30 -3.88
C ARG A 132 -15.33 -2.83 -3.50
N VAL A 133 -15.42 -4.10 -3.12
CA VAL A 133 -16.67 -4.71 -2.66
C VAL A 133 -17.19 -4.01 -1.40
N GLN A 134 -16.31 -3.78 -0.42
CA GLN A 134 -16.66 -3.13 0.85
C GLN A 134 -17.19 -1.70 0.65
N TYR A 135 -16.63 -0.96 -0.29
CA TYR A 135 -16.95 0.46 -0.50
C TYR A 135 -17.86 0.73 -1.71
N GLY A 136 -18.24 -0.30 -2.48
CA GLY A 136 -19.15 -0.19 -3.63
C GLY A 136 -18.54 0.50 -4.85
N LEU A 137 -17.27 0.20 -5.15
CA LEU A 137 -16.45 0.83 -6.20
C LEU A 137 -16.18 -0.08 -7.40
#